data_AF-A0A9W6KK10-F1
#
_entry.id   AF-A0A9W6KK10-F1
#
_cell.length_a   1.000
_cell.length_b   1.000
_cell.length_c   1.000
_cell.angle_alpha   90.00
_cell.angle_beta   90.00
_cell.angle_gamma   90.00
#
_symmetry.space_group_name_H-M   'P 1'
#
loop_
_entity.id
_entity.type
_entity.pdbx_description
1 polymer ?
#
loop_
_entity_poly.entity_id
_entity_poly.type
_entity_poly.pdbx_seq_one_letter_code
_entity_poly.pdbx_strand_id
1 'polypeptide(L)' 'MYDYLLGGKDNFAPDRAAAQAGLQVNPNAATAPRQNRAFLARTVRFLAEAGVRQFLAIGTGGVARKP' A
#
# COMPACT_ATOMS: atom_id res chain seq x y z
N MET A 1 8.63 0.92 4.72
CA MET A 1 8.91 1.50 3.38
C MET A 1 7.63 1.74 2.59
N TYR A 2 6.76 0.72 2.46
CA TYR A 2 5.49 0.82 1.71
C TYR A 2 4.54 1.90 2.25
N ASP A 3 4.41 2.01 3.57
CA ASP A 3 3.60 3.06 4.22
C ASP A 3 4.04 4.48 3.83
N TYR A 4 5.34 4.75 3.84
CA TYR A 4 5.92 6.02 3.42
C TYR A 4 5.62 6.32 1.94
N LEU A 5 5.74 5.32 1.05
CA LEU A 5 5.39 5.48 -0.38
C LEU A 5 3.89 5.75 -0.61
N LEU A 6 3.04 5.34 0.33
CA LEU A 6 1.61 5.68 0.36
C LEU A 6 1.31 7.04 1.01
N GLY A 7 2.30 7.70 1.61
CA GLY A 7 2.12 8.96 2.34
C GLY A 7 1.58 8.77 3.77
N GLY A 8 1.77 7.59 4.36
CA GLY A 8 1.44 7.34 5.76
C GLY A 8 2.52 7.83 6.74
N LYS A 9 2.20 7.77 8.03
CA LYS A 9 3.12 8.13 9.14
C LYS A 9 3.65 6.94 9.94
N ASP A 10 3.17 5.73 9.65
CA ASP A 10 3.55 4.50 10.34
C ASP A 10 4.82 3.91 9.68
N ASN A 11 5.89 4.69 9.69
CA ASN A 11 7.19 4.36 9.13
C ASN A 11 8.33 4.98 9.92
N PHE A 12 9.46 4.28 9.99
CA PHE A 12 10.64 4.70 10.74
C PHE A 12 11.71 5.29 9.84
N ALA A 13 12.77 5.86 10.42
CA ALA A 13 13.84 6.49 9.64
C ALA A 13 14.46 5.56 8.56
N PRO A 14 14.74 4.27 8.84
CA PRO A 14 15.25 3.35 7.82
C PRO A 14 14.28 3.15 6.65
N ASP A 15 12.98 3.09 6.91
CA ASP A 15 11.95 2.94 5.89
C ASP A 15 11.93 4.11 4.91
N ARG A 16 12.08 5.32 5.44
CA ARG A 16 12.10 6.56 4.64
C ARG A 16 13.36 6.64 3.81
N ALA A 17 14.52 6.32 4.39
CA ALA A 17 15.79 6.30 3.67
C ALA A 17 15.75 5.30 2.49
N ALA A 18 15.26 4.07 2.73
CA ALA A 18 15.11 3.06 1.70
C ALA A 18 14.12 3.50 0.59
N ALA A 19 12.97 4.07 0.97
CA ALA A 19 12.00 4.58 -0.01
C ALA A 19 12.56 5.74 -0.83
N GLN A 20 13.29 6.67 -0.21
CA GLN A 20 13.93 7.79 -0.91
C GLN A 20 15.01 7.30 -1.87
N ALA A 21 15.87 6.35 -1.47
CA ALA A 21 16.85 5.76 -2.37
C ALA A 21 16.18 5.11 -3.60
N GLY A 22 15.07 4.39 -3.40
CA GLY A 22 14.27 3.83 -4.49
C GLY A 22 13.67 4.90 -5.41
N LEU A 23 13.20 6.02 -4.84
CA LEU A 23 12.64 7.14 -5.61
C LEU A 23 13.70 7.88 -6.44
N GLN A 24 14.96 7.92 -5.98
CA GLN A 24 16.06 8.48 -6.78
C GLN A 24 16.36 7.64 -8.02
N VAL A 25 16.23 6.32 -7.92
CA VAL A 25 16.41 5.40 -9.06
C VAL A 25 15.18 5.39 -9.97
N ASN A 26 13.99 5.42 -9.39
CA ASN A 26 12.72 5.45 -10.11
C ASN A 26 11.76 6.46 -9.47
N PRO A 27 11.62 7.67 -10.03
CA PRO A 27 10.71 8.70 -9.51
C PRO A 27 9.23 8.24 -9.42
N ASN A 28 8.85 7.23 -10.20
CA ASN A 28 7.49 6.66 -10.22
C ASN A 28 7.31 5.49 -9.25
N ALA A 29 8.27 5.20 -8.36
CA ALA A 29 8.18 4.06 -7.44
C ALA A 29 6.96 4.12 -6.50
N ALA A 30 6.38 5.30 -6.25
CA ALA A 30 5.15 5.46 -5.47
C ALA A 30 3.87 5.07 -6.23
N THR A 31 3.91 4.97 -7.56
CA THR A 31 2.74 4.64 -8.40
C THR A 31 2.25 3.22 -8.14
N ALA A 32 3.16 2.24 -8.14
CA ALA A 32 2.79 0.83 -7.95
C ALA A 32 2.13 0.57 -6.58
N PRO A 33 2.65 1.05 -5.43
CA PRO A 33 1.96 0.95 -4.14
C PRO A 33 0.54 1.53 -4.15
N ARG A 34 0.35 2.71 -4.73
CA ARG A 34 -0.97 3.37 -4.80
C ARG A 34 -1.95 2.58 -5.67
N GLN A 35 -1.51 2.14 -6.84
CA GLN A 35 -2.32 1.33 -7.75
C GLN A 35 -2.68 -0.02 -7.13
N ASN A 36 -1.76 -0.66 -6.42
CA ASN A 36 -2.02 -1.91 -5.72
C ASN A 36 -3.11 -1.75 -4.63
N ARG A 37 -3.07 -0.66 -3.84
CA ARG A 37 -4.14 -0.37 -2.86
C ARG A 37 -5.48 -0.09 -3.54
N ALA A 38 -5.50 0.65 -4.64
CA ALA A 38 -6.72 0.89 -5.40
C ALA A 38 -7.29 -0.41 -6.00
N PHE A 39 -6.42 -1.29 -6.50
CA PHE A 39 -6.80 -2.61 -7.02
C PHE A 39 -7.41 -3.49 -5.94
N LEU A 40 -6.73 -3.62 -4.79
CA LEU A 40 -7.23 -4.40 -3.65
C LEU A 40 -8.65 -3.97 -3.26
N ALA A 41 -8.89 -2.65 -3.15
CA ALA A 41 -10.20 -2.12 -2.80
C ALA A 41 -11.30 -2.48 -3.82
N ARG A 42 -10.99 -2.38 -5.13
CA ARG A 42 -11.93 -2.76 -6.19
C ARG A 42 -12.21 -4.26 -6.19
N THR A 43 -11.17 -5.09 -6.04
CA THR A 43 -11.29 -6.55 -6.07
C THR A 43 -12.08 -7.08 -4.89
N VAL A 44 -11.82 -6.60 -3.66
CA VAL A 44 -12.60 -7.02 -2.48
C VAL A 44 -14.06 -6.62 -2.63
N ARG A 45 -14.34 -5.41 -3.14
CA ARG A 45 -15.71 -4.96 -3.42
C ARG A 45 -16.41 -5.87 -4.43
N PHE A 46 -15.76 -6.14 -5.55
CA PHE A 46 -16.28 -7.03 -6.58
C PHE A 46 -16.59 -8.43 -6.03
N LEU A 47 -15.67 -9.01 -5.25
CA LEU A 47 -15.87 -10.34 -4.66
C LEU A 47 -17.03 -10.35 -3.64
N ALA A 48 -17.17 -9.28 -2.85
CA ALA A 48 -18.31 -9.13 -1.94
C ALA A 48 -19.64 -9.02 -2.72
N GLU A 49 -19.68 -8.26 -3.81
CA GLU A 49 -20.85 -8.19 -4.70
C GLU A 49 -21.16 -9.55 -5.33
N ALA A 50 -20.13 -10.35 -5.66
CA ALA A 50 -20.25 -11.71 -6.19
C ALA A 50 -20.62 -12.78 -5.14
N GLY A 51 -20.93 -12.39 -3.89
CA GLY A 51 -21.41 -13.32 -2.86
C GLY A 51 -20.35 -13.91 -1.94
N VAL A 52 -19.07 -13.55 -2.10
CA VAL A 52 -18.03 -13.94 -1.13
C VAL A 52 -18.28 -13.22 0.20
N ARG A 53 -18.20 -13.95 1.32
CA ARG A 53 -18.50 -13.42 2.67
C ARG A 53 -17.37 -13.59 3.67
N GLN A 54 -16.34 -14.35 3.34
CA GLN A 54 -15.17 -14.56 4.19
C GLN A 54 -13.91 -14.25 3.39
N PHE A 55 -13.01 -13.49 4.00
CA PHE A 55 -11.74 -13.08 3.40
C PHE A 55 -10.62 -13.38 4.37
N LEU A 56 -9.60 -14.10 3.89
CA LEU A 56 -8.33 -14.26 4.60
C LEU A 56 -7.30 -13.36 3.91
N ALA A 57 -6.81 -12.36 4.63
CA ALA A 57 -5.79 -11.47 4.12
C ALA A 57 -4.44 -11.79 4.78
N ILE A 58 -3.46 -12.20 3.97
CA ILE A 58 -2.10 -12.57 4.40
C ILE A 58 -1.16 -11.44 3.98
N GLY A 59 -0.33 -10.93 4.88
CA GLY A 59 0.57 -9.82 4.58
C GLY A 59 -0.16 -8.50 4.32
N THR A 60 -1.23 -8.21 5.07
CA THR A 60 -2.10 -7.02 4.93
C THR A 60 -1.34 -5.69 4.95
N GLY A 61 -0.19 -5.68 5.62
CA GLY A 61 0.49 -4.46 6.05
C GLY A 61 -0.35 -3.66 7.04
N GLY A 62 0.20 -2.54 7.49
CA GLY A 62 -0.56 -1.56 8.26
C GLY A 62 -1.57 -0.79 7.39
N VAL A 63 -2.59 -0.21 8.05
CA VAL A 63 -3.43 0.82 7.43
C VAL A 63 -2.60 2.10 7.40
N ALA A 64 -2.30 2.62 6.21
CA ALA A 64 -1.53 3.85 6.09
C ALA A 64 -2.32 5.01 6.72
N ARG A 65 -1.92 5.43 7.92
CA ARG A 65 -2.50 6.58 8.59
C ARG A 65 -1.90 7.83 7.98
N LYS A 66 -2.72 8.59 7.27
CA LYS A 66 -2.33 9.93 6.83
C LYS A 66 -2.09 10.84 8.05
N PRO A 67 -1.23 11.87 7.93
CA PRO A 67 -0.97 12.83 9.01
C PRO A 67 -2.25 13.31 9.68
#